data_AF-A0A316NF87-F1
#
_entry.id   AF-A0A316NF87-F1
#
_cell.length_a   1.000
_cell.length_b   1.000
_cell.length_c   1.000
_cell.angle_alpha   90.00
_cell.angle_beta   90.00
_cell.angle_gamma   90.00
#
_symmetry.space_group_name_H-M   'P 1'
#
loop_
_entity.id
_entity.type
_entity.pdbx_description
1 polymer ?
#
loop_
_entity_poly.entity_id
_entity_poly.type
_entity_poly.pdbx_seq_one_letter_code
_entity_poly.pdbx_strand_id
1 'polypeptide(L)'
;MNLSRIVAKQFAGFSTVKAFPKMNLGMLEQDAEWIKWLTYSLLQRKEQVTELKQKDIDLLSAKELEFLLNYAQDEKILTSLNHVRNSVASADEAMEVYDFLKTNSIVRFMERTLSKEDLELAKEWLYVVEAMDKDAKAEYLREKLSPGQYEQLSMVDAYVVHIALYHDMVESAKRCDREIRARVKENNDMAFRSGRNARRKY
;
A
#
# COMPACT_ATOMS: atom_id res chain seq x y z
N MET A 1 -2.34 -26.89 7.80
CA MET A 1 -1.13 -26.04 7.78
C MET A 1 -1.62 -24.59 7.71
N ASN A 2 -1.44 -23.78 8.77
CA ASN A 2 -2.03 -22.45 8.85
C ASN A 2 -1.14 -21.45 8.10
N LEU A 3 -1.51 -21.11 6.86
CA LEU A 3 -0.78 -20.20 5.98
C LEU A 3 -0.44 -18.88 6.67
N SER A 4 -1.34 -18.36 7.51
CA SER A 4 -1.12 -17.12 8.26
C SER A 4 0.07 -17.24 9.22
N ARG A 5 0.23 -18.38 9.92
CA ARG A 5 1.39 -18.61 10.81
C ARG A 5 2.71 -18.75 10.06
N ILE A 6 2.69 -19.25 8.82
CA ILE A 6 3.88 -19.32 7.97
C ILE A 6 4.29 -17.91 7.53
N VAL A 7 3.32 -17.10 7.13
CA VAL A 7 3.51 -15.69 6.76
C VAL A 7 4.04 -14.89 7.96
N ALA A 8 3.41 -14.98 9.14
CA ALA A 8 3.88 -14.28 10.34
C ALA A 8 5.31 -14.67 10.75
N LYS A 9 5.71 -15.94 10.57
CA LYS A 9 7.10 -16.36 10.76
C LYS A 9 8.05 -15.72 9.74
N GLN A 10 7.63 -15.56 8.48
CA GLN A 10 8.42 -14.85 7.46
C GLN A 10 8.59 -13.36 7.78
N PHE A 11 7.57 -12.72 8.37
CA PHE A 11 7.67 -11.35 8.87
C PHE A 11 8.53 -11.21 10.13
N ALA A 12 8.46 -12.17 11.06
CA ALA A 12 9.16 -12.12 12.35
C ALA A 12 10.66 -12.51 12.28
N GLY A 13 11.09 -13.23 11.23
CA GLY A 13 12.50 -13.51 11.01
C GLY A 13 12.79 -14.79 10.24
N PHE A 14 13.86 -14.75 9.43
CA PHE A 14 14.42 -15.80 8.58
C PHE A 14 13.82 -15.99 7.18
N SER A 15 13.73 -14.92 6.38
CA SER A 15 14.14 -14.94 4.97
C SER A 15 14.10 -13.51 4.44
N THR A 16 14.87 -13.23 3.40
CA THR A 16 14.88 -11.99 2.59
C THR A 16 13.52 -11.66 1.91
N VAL A 17 12.42 -12.25 2.37
CA VAL A 17 11.08 -12.11 1.81
C VAL A 17 10.17 -11.51 2.88
N LYS A 18 10.11 -10.17 2.92
CA LYS A 18 9.04 -9.45 3.64
C LYS A 18 7.72 -9.79 2.93
N ALA A 19 6.93 -10.70 3.49
CA ALA A 19 5.72 -11.23 2.86
C ALA A 19 4.51 -10.29 3.03
N PHE A 20 4.64 -9.03 2.61
CA PHE A 20 3.53 -8.09 2.60
C PHE A 20 2.35 -8.61 1.78
N PRO A 21 1.10 -8.51 2.28
CA PRO A 21 -0.08 -8.86 1.50
C PRO A 21 -0.20 -7.92 0.28
N LYS A 22 0.37 -8.38 -0.83
CA LYS A 22 0.22 -7.94 -2.23
C LYS A 22 -0.15 -6.47 -2.45
N MET A 23 0.85 -5.60 -2.37
CA MET A 23 1.02 -4.47 -3.32
C MET A 23 2.51 -4.24 -3.50
N ASN A 24 3.15 -5.04 -4.36
CA ASN A 24 4.54 -4.79 -4.70
C ASN A 24 4.59 -3.60 -5.66
N LEU A 25 4.54 -2.37 -5.12
CA LEU A 25 4.67 -1.11 -5.87
C LEU A 25 6.13 -0.85 -6.31
N GLY A 26 6.87 -1.92 -6.62
CA GLY A 26 8.26 -1.85 -7.02
C GLY A 26 9.19 -1.38 -5.89
N MET A 27 9.78 -0.19 -6.06
CA MET A 27 10.79 0.40 -5.16
C MET A 27 10.21 0.98 -3.87
N LEU A 28 8.88 1.12 -3.76
CA LEU A 28 8.25 1.68 -2.57
C LEU A 28 8.10 0.63 -1.47
N GLU A 29 8.84 0.83 -0.37
CA GLU A 29 8.74 -0.02 0.81
C GLU A 29 7.40 0.22 1.54
N GLN A 30 6.53 -0.79 1.55
CA GLN A 30 5.20 -0.68 2.17
C GLN A 30 5.25 -0.35 3.67
N ASP A 31 6.22 -0.91 4.41
CA ASP A 31 6.42 -0.58 5.82
C ASP A 31 6.79 0.89 6.00
N ALA A 32 7.71 1.42 5.19
CA ALA A 32 8.07 2.84 5.25
C ALA A 32 6.86 3.74 4.95
N GLU A 33 6.02 3.32 4.01
CA GLU A 33 4.80 4.04 3.65
C GLU A 33 3.78 4.07 4.80
N TRP A 34 3.40 2.91 5.33
CA TRP A 34 2.47 2.83 6.45
C TRP A 34 3.00 3.55 7.69
N ILE A 35 4.30 3.43 8.00
CA ILE A 35 4.93 4.15 9.11
C ILE A 35 4.80 5.66 8.93
N LYS A 36 5.09 6.20 7.73
CA LYS A 36 4.97 7.63 7.44
C LYS A 36 3.54 8.14 7.68
N TRP A 37 2.56 7.45 7.10
CA TRP A 37 1.16 7.85 7.18
C TRP A 37 0.54 7.69 8.56
N LEU A 38 0.84 6.60 9.27
CA LEU A 38 0.40 6.42 10.66
C LEU A 38 1.02 7.47 11.57
N THR A 39 2.32 7.76 11.42
CA THR A 39 3.01 8.79 12.21
C THR A 39 2.35 10.15 12.01
N TYR A 40 2.12 10.55 10.75
CA TYR A 40 1.47 11.82 10.44
C TYR A 40 0.04 11.90 11.01
N SER A 41 -0.76 10.85 10.81
CA SER A 41 -2.13 10.78 11.31
C SER A 41 -2.23 10.85 12.84
N LEU A 42 -1.30 10.21 13.56
CA LEU A 42 -1.24 10.28 15.01
C LEU A 42 -0.81 11.68 15.48
N LEU A 43 0.15 12.31 14.81
CA LEU A 43 0.59 13.67 15.15
C LEU A 43 -0.55 14.69 15.02
N GLN A 44 -1.35 14.61 13.95
CA GLN A 44 -2.51 15.50 13.75
C GLN A 44 -3.57 15.36 14.87
N ARG A 45 -3.76 14.15 15.38
CA ARG A 45 -4.79 13.83 16.38
C ARG A 45 -4.33 14.01 17.83
N LYS A 46 -3.03 14.24 18.05
CA LYS A 46 -2.39 14.20 19.37
C LYS A 46 -2.95 15.21 20.37
N GLU A 47 -3.22 16.43 19.92
CA GLU A 47 -3.77 17.50 20.78
C GLU A 47 -5.17 17.13 21.26
N GLN A 48 -6.07 16.75 20.35
CA GLN A 48 -7.42 16.30 20.69
C GLN A 48 -7.41 15.10 21.65
N VAL A 49 -6.52 14.13 21.45
CA VAL A 49 -6.37 13.00 22.40
C VAL A 49 -5.94 13.49 23.79
N THR A 50 -5.04 14.46 23.85
CA THR A 50 -4.55 15.02 25.11
C THR A 50 -5.68 15.70 25.88
N GLU A 51 -6.53 16.46 25.19
CA GLU A 51 -7.72 17.08 25.78
C GLU A 51 -8.75 16.04 26.25
N LEU A 52 -9.05 15.04 25.41
CA LEU A 52 -10.03 14.01 25.76
C LEU A 52 -9.60 13.16 26.95
N LYS A 53 -8.30 12.89 27.12
CA LYS A 53 -7.75 12.16 28.27
C LYS A 53 -7.86 12.91 29.59
N GLN A 54 -8.16 14.21 29.58
CA GLN A 54 -8.39 14.99 30.81
C GLN A 54 -9.83 14.90 31.31
N LYS A 55 -10.76 14.41 30.48
CA LYS A 55 -12.16 14.22 30.86
C LYS A 55 -12.32 12.92 31.64
N ASP A 56 -13.24 12.90 32.60
CA ASP A 56 -13.67 11.65 33.22
C ASP A 56 -14.33 10.75 32.18
N ILE A 57 -14.13 9.43 32.31
CA ILE A 57 -14.64 8.43 31.36
C ILE A 57 -16.16 8.52 31.20
N ASP A 58 -16.88 8.77 32.30
CA ASP A 58 -18.34 8.88 32.31
C ASP A 58 -18.87 10.13 31.57
N LEU A 59 -17.98 11.08 31.25
CA LEU A 59 -18.29 12.30 30.52
C LEU A 59 -17.93 12.22 29.03
N LEU A 60 -17.28 11.13 28.61
CA LEU A 60 -16.95 10.92 27.20
C LEU A 60 -18.16 10.37 26.45
N SER A 61 -18.47 11.00 25.32
CA SER A 61 -19.44 10.46 24.38
C SER A 61 -18.92 9.18 23.72
N ALA A 62 -19.83 8.35 23.20
CA ALA A 62 -19.47 7.15 22.45
C ALA A 62 -18.51 7.43 21.28
N LYS A 63 -18.66 8.58 20.61
CA LYS A 63 -17.78 9.01 19.51
C LYS A 63 -16.37 9.35 19.99
N GLU A 64 -16.25 10.00 21.15
CA GLU A 64 -14.95 10.33 21.74
C GLU A 64 -14.24 9.05 22.23
N LEU A 65 -14.98 8.09 22.79
CA LEU A 65 -14.44 6.78 23.16
C LEU A 65 -13.96 6.01 21.93
N GLU A 66 -14.77 5.96 20.86
CA GLU A 66 -14.38 5.33 19.59
C GLU A 66 -13.13 5.99 18.99
N PHE A 67 -13.05 7.32 19.03
CA PHE A 67 -11.87 8.06 18.59
C PHE A 67 -10.61 7.68 19.39
N LEU A 68 -10.70 7.61 20.73
CA LEU A 68 -9.57 7.22 21.57
C LEU A 68 -9.14 5.77 21.35
N LEU A 69 -10.10 4.86 21.16
CA LEU A 69 -9.83 3.45 20.84
C LEU A 69 -9.10 3.31 19.50
N ASN A 70 -9.58 4.01 18.47
CA ASN A 70 -8.94 4.02 17.15
C ASN A 70 -7.53 4.60 17.20
N TYR A 71 -7.32 5.68 17.96
CA TYR A 71 -5.98 6.24 18.15
C TYR A 71 -5.03 5.26 18.84
N ALA A 72 -5.48 4.59 19.90
CA ALA A 72 -4.67 3.60 20.62
C ALA A 72 -4.34 2.38 19.72
N GLN A 73 -5.28 1.96 18.88
CA GLN A 73 -5.05 0.90 17.91
C GLN A 73 -4.00 1.32 16.87
N ASP A 74 -4.11 2.52 16.29
CA ASP A 74 -3.14 3.03 15.32
C ASP A 74 -1.73 3.17 15.94
N GLU A 75 -1.62 3.62 17.20
CA GLU A 75 -0.36 3.71 17.95
C GLU A 75 0.27 2.32 18.18
N LYS A 76 -0.54 1.33 18.55
CA LYS A 76 -0.10 -0.06 18.70
C LYS A 76 0.43 -0.62 17.38
N ILE A 77 -0.33 -0.44 16.28
CA ILE A 77 0.07 -0.91 14.95
C ILE A 77 1.36 -0.24 14.49
N LEU A 78 1.52 1.07 14.71
CA LEU A 78 2.77 1.77 14.38
C LEU A 78 3.96 1.18 15.16
N THR A 79 3.77 0.86 16.44
CA THR A 79 4.82 0.24 17.26
C THR A 79 5.20 -1.14 16.71
N SER A 80 4.21 -2.01 16.45
CA SER A 80 4.45 -3.34 15.88
C SER A 80 5.06 -3.28 14.48
N LEU A 81 4.67 -2.33 13.63
CA LEU A 81 5.28 -2.09 12.31
C LEU A 81 6.76 -1.74 12.43
N ASN A 82 7.13 -0.88 13.39
CA ASN A 82 8.54 -0.56 13.64
C ASN A 82 9.32 -1.78 14.13
N HIS A 83 8.73 -2.63 14.98
CA HIS A 83 9.36 -3.89 15.40
C HIS A 83 9.58 -4.85 14.22
N VAL A 84 8.59 -4.95 13.32
CA VAL A 84 8.71 -5.77 12.10
C VAL A 84 9.80 -5.21 11.18
N ARG A 85 9.84 -3.90 10.94
CA ARG A 85 10.87 -3.24 10.13
C ARG A 85 12.27 -3.49 10.68
N ASN A 86 12.41 -3.47 12.00
CA ASN A 86 13.68 -3.69 12.70
C ASN A 86 13.99 -5.17 12.99
N SER A 87 13.19 -6.12 12.50
CA SER A 87 13.38 -7.56 12.71
C SER A 87 13.44 -7.98 14.20
N VAL A 88 12.68 -7.29 15.06
CA VAL A 88 12.57 -7.58 16.51
C VAL A 88 11.15 -7.96 16.93
N ALA A 89 10.21 -8.03 15.98
CA ALA A 89 8.82 -8.39 16.26
C ALA A 89 8.66 -9.86 16.66
N SER A 90 7.76 -10.10 17.61
CA SER A 90 7.20 -11.42 17.88
C SER A 90 6.30 -11.90 16.72
N ALA A 91 6.00 -13.21 16.69
CA ALA A 91 5.10 -13.77 15.69
C ALA A 91 3.67 -13.21 15.79
N ASP A 92 3.22 -12.86 17.00
CA ASP A 92 1.88 -12.31 17.23
C ASP A 92 1.80 -10.86 16.74
N GLU A 93 2.81 -10.03 17.02
CA GLU A 93 2.91 -8.67 16.48
C GLU A 93 2.99 -8.67 14.95
N ALA A 94 3.77 -9.57 14.37
CA ALA A 94 3.87 -9.73 12.94
C ALA A 94 2.52 -10.12 12.30
N MET A 95 1.74 -10.98 12.96
CA MET A 95 0.40 -11.34 12.52
C MET A 95 -0.57 -10.15 12.62
N GLU A 96 -0.51 -9.40 13.71
CA GLU A 96 -1.37 -8.24 13.92
C GLU A 96 -1.14 -7.17 12.85
N VAL A 97 0.13 -6.88 12.53
CA VAL A 97 0.49 -6.01 11.41
C VAL A 97 -0.05 -6.58 10.09
N TYR A 98 0.17 -7.86 9.82
CA TYR A 98 -0.33 -8.48 8.60
C TYR A 98 -1.85 -8.36 8.44
N ASP A 99 -2.61 -8.67 9.48
CA ASP A 99 -4.07 -8.60 9.47
C ASP A 99 -4.55 -7.15 9.30
N PHE A 100 -3.91 -6.20 9.95
CA PHE A 100 -4.19 -4.77 9.76
C PHE A 100 -3.96 -4.34 8.31
N LEU A 101 -2.78 -4.61 7.75
CA LEU A 101 -2.42 -4.20 6.39
C LEU A 101 -3.30 -4.87 5.33
N LYS A 102 -3.73 -6.11 5.58
CA LYS A 102 -4.62 -6.86 4.68
C LYS A 102 -6.06 -6.31 4.68
N THR A 103 -6.53 -5.84 5.83
CA THR A 103 -7.92 -5.39 6.01
C THR A 103 -8.10 -3.90 5.73
N ASN A 104 -7.03 -3.11 5.80
CA ASN A 104 -7.06 -1.67 5.59
C ASN A 104 -6.48 -1.28 4.23
N SER A 105 -7.19 -0.39 3.53
CA SER A 105 -6.69 0.21 2.29
C SER A 105 -5.83 1.42 2.64
N ILE A 106 -4.57 1.40 2.19
CA ILE A 106 -3.68 2.54 2.41
C ILE A 106 -4.17 3.79 1.70
N VAL A 107 -4.68 3.69 0.47
CA VAL A 107 -5.26 4.83 -0.27
C VAL A 107 -6.38 5.49 0.54
N ARG A 108 -7.34 4.69 1.05
CA ARG A 108 -8.42 5.23 1.90
C ARG A 108 -7.87 5.84 3.18
N PHE A 109 -6.80 5.27 3.74
CA PHE A 109 -6.12 5.83 4.90
C PHE A 109 -5.48 7.18 4.58
N MET A 110 -4.86 7.35 3.42
CA MET A 110 -4.28 8.62 2.99
C MET A 110 -5.36 9.69 2.77
N GLU A 111 -6.40 9.36 2.00
CA GLU A 111 -7.51 10.26 1.67
C GLU A 111 -8.25 10.79 2.91
N ARG A 112 -8.41 9.95 3.95
CA ARG A 112 -9.03 10.38 5.22
C ARG A 112 -8.10 11.20 6.12
N THR A 113 -6.79 11.13 5.90
CA THR A 113 -5.77 11.77 6.75
C THR A 113 -5.37 13.14 6.20
N LEU A 114 -5.38 13.30 4.87
CA LEU A 114 -5.14 14.60 4.25
C LEU A 114 -6.28 15.57 4.53
N SER A 115 -5.94 16.86 4.64
CA SER A 115 -6.93 17.93 4.59
C SER A 115 -7.61 17.97 3.21
N LYS A 116 -8.75 18.65 3.11
CA LYS A 116 -9.44 18.79 1.82
C LYS A 116 -8.56 19.57 0.83
N GLU A 117 -7.89 20.60 1.33
CA GLU A 117 -7.01 21.47 0.57
C GLU A 117 -5.79 20.70 0.04
N ASP A 118 -5.15 19.90 0.90
CA ASP A 118 -4.02 19.06 0.49
C ASP A 118 -4.44 17.98 -0.52
N LEU A 119 -5.64 17.40 -0.35
CA LEU A 119 -6.15 16.39 -1.26
C LEU A 119 -6.46 16.98 -2.65
N GLU A 120 -7.05 18.17 -2.72
CA GLU A 120 -7.26 18.87 -4.00
C GLU A 120 -5.93 19.25 -4.66
N LEU A 121 -4.98 19.79 -3.90
CA LEU A 121 -3.63 20.07 -4.40
C LEU A 121 -2.98 18.79 -4.96
N ALA A 122 -3.10 17.67 -4.25
CA ALA A 122 -2.54 16.40 -4.70
C ALA A 122 -3.18 15.90 -6.01
N LYS A 123 -4.49 16.10 -6.19
CA LYS A 123 -5.18 15.76 -7.45
C LYS A 123 -4.69 16.63 -8.60
N GLU A 124 -4.47 17.92 -8.40
CA GLU A 124 -3.90 18.80 -9.42
C GLU A 124 -2.50 18.32 -9.85
N TRP A 125 -1.64 17.97 -8.89
CA TRP A 125 -0.32 17.41 -9.17
C TRP A 125 -0.39 16.06 -9.90
N LEU A 126 -1.36 15.22 -9.56
CA LEU A 126 -1.57 13.95 -10.27
C LEU A 126 -1.89 14.17 -11.75
N TYR A 127 -2.74 15.13 -12.09
CA TYR A 127 -3.00 15.47 -13.50
C TYR A 127 -1.73 15.88 -14.24
N VAL A 128 -0.85 16.64 -13.59
CA VAL A 128 0.44 17.05 -14.18
C VAL A 128 1.34 15.82 -14.40
N VAL A 129 1.45 14.94 -13.41
CA VAL A 129 2.27 13.71 -13.51
C VAL A 129 1.71 12.74 -14.55
N GLU A 130 0.39 12.64 -14.69
CA GLU A 130 -0.26 11.78 -15.69
C GLU A 130 -0.11 12.31 -17.12
N ALA A 131 0.02 13.62 -17.29
CA ALA A 131 0.27 14.24 -18.59
C ALA A 131 1.74 14.15 -19.04
N MET A 132 2.67 13.77 -18.16
CA MET A 132 4.07 13.55 -18.51
C MET A 132 4.22 12.40 -19.51
N ASP A 133 5.21 12.49 -20.38
CA ASP A 133 5.62 11.34 -21.18
C ASP A 133 6.21 10.24 -20.29
N LYS A 134 6.31 9.03 -20.86
CA LYS A 134 6.70 7.84 -20.12
C LYS A 134 8.08 7.96 -19.48
N ASP A 135 9.04 8.58 -20.16
CA ASP A 135 10.41 8.66 -19.67
C ASP A 135 10.52 9.73 -18.58
N ALA A 136 9.89 10.89 -18.75
CA ALA A 136 9.79 11.92 -17.73
C ALA A 136 9.08 11.43 -16.45
N LYS A 137 7.98 10.69 -16.60
CA LYS A 137 7.27 10.09 -15.45
C LYS A 137 8.13 9.05 -14.73
N ALA A 138 8.87 8.22 -15.47
CA ALA A 138 9.79 7.24 -14.88
C ALA A 138 10.94 7.92 -14.12
N GLU A 139 11.49 9.02 -14.67
CA GLU A 139 12.52 9.81 -14.01
C GLU A 139 12.00 10.47 -12.72
N TYR A 140 10.83 11.12 -12.79
CA TYR A 140 10.15 11.71 -11.63
C TYR A 140 9.97 10.69 -10.50
N LEU A 141 9.44 9.50 -10.81
CA LEU A 141 9.24 8.44 -9.82
C LEU A 141 10.56 7.92 -9.26
N ARG A 142 11.60 7.75 -10.11
CA ARG A 142 12.92 7.28 -9.68
C ARG A 142 13.58 8.25 -8.69
N GLU A 143 13.48 9.55 -8.92
CA GLU A 143 14.03 10.56 -8.00
C GLU A 143 13.34 10.50 -6.64
N LYS A 144 12.00 10.49 -6.65
CA LYS A 144 11.17 10.51 -5.43
C LYS A 144 11.23 9.21 -4.63
N LEU A 145 11.56 8.10 -5.28
CA LEU A 145 11.72 6.76 -4.66
C LEU A 145 13.17 6.40 -4.36
N SER A 146 14.12 7.32 -4.55
CA SER A 146 15.51 7.05 -4.19
C SER A 146 15.66 6.88 -2.66
N PRO A 147 16.64 6.08 -2.19
CA PRO A 147 16.74 5.72 -0.78
C PRO A 147 16.76 6.95 0.15
N GLY A 148 15.83 6.99 1.10
CA GLY A 148 15.69 8.08 2.07
C GLY A 148 14.99 9.34 1.56
N GLN A 149 14.66 9.45 0.26
CA GLN A 149 13.91 10.58 -0.29
C GLN A 149 12.41 10.46 0.02
N TYR A 150 11.85 9.25 -0.07
CA TYR A 150 10.43 9.04 0.18
C TYR A 150 10.00 9.50 1.58
N GLU A 151 10.82 9.19 2.58
CA GLU A 151 10.59 9.62 3.97
C GLU A 151 10.58 11.15 4.12
N GLN A 152 11.31 11.87 3.27
CA GLN A 152 11.42 13.33 3.27
C GLN A 152 10.32 14.03 2.46
N LEU A 153 9.55 13.29 1.64
CA LEU A 153 8.46 13.87 0.87
C LEU A 153 7.41 14.53 1.76
N SER A 154 6.76 15.58 1.23
CA SER A 154 5.53 16.06 1.83
C SER A 154 4.44 14.96 1.78
N MET A 155 3.40 15.08 2.61
CA MET A 155 2.29 14.11 2.56
C MET A 155 1.53 14.16 1.22
N VAL A 156 1.46 15.35 0.62
CA VAL A 156 0.92 15.57 -0.73
C VAL A 156 1.76 14.82 -1.76
N ASP A 157 3.08 15.05 -1.80
CA ASP A 157 3.98 14.36 -2.74
C ASP A 157 3.95 12.85 -2.54
N ALA A 158 3.94 12.36 -1.29
CA ALA A 158 3.87 10.95 -0.98
C ALA A 158 2.58 10.31 -1.53
N TYR A 159 1.44 10.99 -1.39
CA TYR A 159 0.17 10.56 -1.98
C TYR A 159 0.24 10.53 -3.51
N VAL A 160 0.76 11.59 -4.14
CA VAL A 160 0.93 11.68 -5.61
C VAL A 160 1.78 10.52 -6.13
N VAL A 161 2.91 10.25 -5.49
CA VAL A 161 3.81 9.13 -5.84
C VAL A 161 3.10 7.78 -5.69
N HIS A 162 2.37 7.56 -4.59
CA HIS A 162 1.61 6.32 -4.38
C HIS A 162 0.59 6.07 -5.49
N ILE A 163 -0.25 7.07 -5.79
CA ILE A 163 -1.31 6.93 -6.79
C ILE A 163 -0.72 6.77 -8.19
N ALA A 164 0.34 7.51 -8.53
CA ALA A 164 1.04 7.39 -9.81
C ALA A 164 1.63 5.99 -10.02
N LEU A 165 2.22 5.39 -8.98
CA LEU A 165 2.70 3.99 -8.99
C LEU A 165 1.54 2.99 -9.08
N TYR A 166 0.46 3.22 -8.35
CA TYR A 166 -0.71 2.36 -8.36
C TYR A 166 -1.34 2.29 -9.76
N HIS A 167 -1.50 3.44 -10.42
CA HIS A 167 -1.98 3.51 -11.79
C HIS A 167 -1.06 2.76 -12.76
N ASP A 168 0.26 2.98 -12.69
CA ASP A 168 1.22 2.28 -13.57
C ASP A 168 1.16 0.75 -13.37
N MET A 169 1.08 0.29 -12.12
CA MET A 169 0.93 -1.13 -11.80
C MET A 169 -0.38 -1.72 -12.37
N VAL A 170 -1.51 -1.03 -12.20
CA VAL A 170 -2.81 -1.47 -12.72
C VAL A 170 -2.79 -1.52 -14.25
N GLU A 171 -2.20 -0.53 -14.92
CA GLU A 171 -2.06 -0.52 -16.37
C GLU A 171 -1.14 -1.64 -16.87
N SER A 172 -0.03 -1.89 -16.17
CA SER A 172 0.89 -2.98 -16.45
C SER A 172 0.21 -4.34 -16.33
N ALA A 173 -0.58 -4.57 -15.27
CA ALA A 173 -1.37 -5.79 -15.11
C ALA A 173 -2.38 -5.98 -16.24
N LYS A 174 -3.11 -4.92 -16.61
CA LYS A 174 -4.04 -4.95 -17.77
C LYS A 174 -3.31 -5.23 -19.09
N ARG A 175 -2.08 -4.75 -19.26
CA ARG A 175 -1.24 -5.04 -20.44
C ARG A 175 -0.84 -6.51 -20.48
N CYS A 176 -0.37 -7.06 -19.36
CA CYS A 176 -0.03 -8.48 -19.22
C CYS A 176 -1.23 -9.40 -19.55
N ASP A 177 -2.41 -9.09 -19.01
CA ASP A 177 -3.64 -9.85 -19.29
C ASP A 177 -4.04 -9.80 -20.77
N ARG A 178 -3.79 -8.66 -21.45
CA ARG A 178 -4.04 -8.54 -22.89
C ARG A 178 -3.07 -9.42 -23.69
N GLU A 179 -1.80 -9.43 -23.31
CA GLU A 179 -0.76 -10.23 -23.98
C GLU A 179 -0.99 -11.74 -23.79
N ILE A 180 -1.34 -12.18 -22.58
CA ILE A 180 -1.70 -13.58 -22.30
C ILE A 180 -2.90 -13.99 -23.18
N ARG A 181 -3.95 -13.17 -23.23
CA ARG A 181 -5.12 -13.43 -24.08
C ARG A 181 -4.78 -13.51 -25.56
N ALA A 182 -3.91 -12.63 -26.04
CA ALA A 182 -3.43 -12.65 -27.43
C ALA A 182 -2.68 -13.96 -27.75
N ARG A 183 -1.73 -14.37 -26.89
CA ARG A 183 -0.97 -15.62 -27.06
C ARG A 183 -1.86 -16.87 -27.00
N VAL A 184 -2.84 -16.90 -26.09
CA VAL A 184 -3.82 -17.99 -26.01
C VAL A 184 -4.64 -18.09 -27.30
N LYS A 185 -5.07 -16.95 -27.84
CA LYS A 185 -5.81 -16.90 -29.11
C LYS A 185 -4.95 -17.40 -30.27
N GLU A 186 -3.71 -16.94 -30.39
CA GLU A 186 -2.78 -17.40 -31.44
C GLU A 186 -2.53 -18.91 -31.37
N ASN A 187 -2.30 -19.45 -30.17
CA ASN A 187 -2.12 -20.89 -29.96
C ASN A 187 -3.36 -21.69 -30.36
N ASN A 188 -4.55 -21.21 -30.01
CA ASN A 188 -5.81 -21.86 -30.40
C ASN A 188 -6.04 -21.81 -31.91
N ASP A 189 -5.73 -20.69 -32.56
CA ASP A 189 -5.84 -20.54 -34.01
C ASP A 189 -4.83 -21.45 -34.74
N MET A 190 -3.61 -21.59 -34.22
CA MET A 190 -2.61 -22.53 -34.73
C MET A 190 -3.05 -24.00 -34.56
N ALA A 191 -3.57 -24.37 -33.38
CA ALA A 191 -4.10 -25.71 -33.11
C ALA A 191 -5.30 -26.07 -34.00
N PHE A 192 -6.17 -25.09 -34.27
CA PHE A 192 -7.30 -25.26 -35.17
C PHE A 192 -6.86 -25.45 -36.64
N ARG A 193 -5.85 -24.67 -37.08
CA ARG A 193 -5.26 -24.81 -38.42
C ARG A 193 -4.52 -26.14 -38.58
N SER A 194 -3.76 -26.58 -37.58
CA SER A 194 -3.06 -27.87 -37.61
C SER A 194 -4.03 -29.06 -37.61
N GLY A 195 -5.10 -29.00 -36.81
CA GLY A 195 -6.17 -30.00 -36.80
C GLY A 195 -6.94 -30.11 -38.12
N ARG A 196 -7.19 -28.98 -38.81
CA ARG A 196 -7.78 -28.97 -40.18
C ARG A 196 -6.83 -29.57 -41.22
N ASN A 197 -5.54 -29.27 -41.14
CA ASN A 197 -4.55 -29.80 -42.08
C ASN A 197 -4.30 -31.31 -41.87
N ALA A 198 -4.45 -31.82 -40.64
CA ALA A 198 -4.40 -33.25 -40.36
C ALA A 198 -5.61 -33.99 -40.96
N ARG A 199 -6.81 -33.41 -40.92
CA ARG A 199 -8.04 -34.00 -41.50
C ARG A 199 -8.11 -33.96 -43.02
N ARG A 200 -7.31 -33.14 -43.70
CA ARG A 200 -7.23 -33.09 -45.17
C ARG A 200 -6.25 -34.12 -45.77
N LYS A 201 -5.48 -34.81 -44.93
CA LYS A 201 -4.48 -35.81 -45.35
C LYS A 201 -4.95 -37.26 -45.18
N TYR A 202 -6.22 -37.48 -44.85
CA TYR A 202 -6.87 -38.78 -44.79
C TYR A 202 -8.07 -38.80 -45.73
#